data_AF-A0A3S5ALR2-F1
#
_entry.id   AF-A0A3S5ALR2-F1
#
_cell.length_a   1.000
_cell.length_b   1.000
_cell.length_c   1.000
_cell.angle_alpha   90.00
_cell.angle_beta   90.00
_cell.angle_gamma   90.00
#
_symmetry.space_group_name_H-M   'P 1'
#
loop_
_entity.id
_entity.type
_entity.pdbx_description
1 polymer ?
#
loop_
_entity_poly.entity_id
_entity_poly.type
_entity_poly.pdbx_seq_one_letter_code
_entity_poly.pdbx_strand_id
1 'polypeptide(L)'
;MLEAGFLSGLTRLSLEAGSIKHRRDDDLVDRANHAYTTMVLMLCTLVVLGRQFVGKPISCWTPNEFTGAQEEYAESLCWVTTTYFVPPTETTVPTEYEQRERTAIYYYQWIPFVLMLQAALFATPCIVWRLFNWQSRIHVSRIDWEIMILYFMLLTRG
;
A
#
# COMPACT_ATOMS: atom_id res chain seq x y z
N MET A 1 -17.07 7.12 23.74
CA MET A 1 -15.98 6.76 24.68
C MET A 1 -14.90 5.87 24.03
N LEU A 2 -15.24 4.91 23.15
CA LEU A 2 -14.24 4.09 22.44
C LEU A 2 -13.29 4.89 21.52
N GLU A 3 -13.75 5.99 20.90
CA GLU A 3 -12.92 6.75 19.94
C GLU A 3 -11.82 7.60 20.58
N ALA A 4 -12.09 8.21 21.74
CA ALA A 4 -11.10 9.03 22.44
C ALA A 4 -9.96 8.19 23.05
N GLY A 5 -10.26 6.97 23.51
CA GLY A 5 -9.27 6.02 24.00
C GLY A 5 -8.37 5.48 22.89
N PHE A 6 -8.95 5.18 21.72
CA PHE A 6 -8.22 4.71 20.56
C PHE A 6 -7.30 5.79 19.96
N LEU A 7 -7.80 7.03 19.80
CA LEU A 7 -7.01 8.16 19.31
C LEU A 7 -5.90 8.59 20.29
N SER A 8 -6.15 8.53 21.60
CA SER A 8 -5.10 8.77 22.61
C SER A 8 -4.06 7.64 22.68
N GLY A 9 -4.47 6.40 22.41
CA GLY A 9 -3.57 5.26 22.22
C GLY A 9 -2.70 5.42 20.98
N LEU A 10 -3.27 5.83 19.85
CA LEU A 10 -2.55 6.08 18.59
C LEU A 10 -1.53 7.22 18.70
N THR A 11 -1.88 8.31 19.39
CA THR A 11 -0.97 9.45 19.60
C THR A 11 0.18 9.10 20.57
N ARG A 12 -0.08 8.28 21.59
CA ARG A 12 0.99 7.73 22.47
C ARG A 12 1.88 6.73 21.74
N LEU A 13 1.30 5.88 20.88
CA LEU A 13 2.04 4.91 20.07
C LEU A 13 2.96 5.59 19.05
N SER A 14 2.52 6.69 18.43
CA SER A 14 3.35 7.45 17.48
C SER A 14 4.48 8.21 18.18
N LEU A 15 4.26 8.71 19.41
CA LEU A 15 5.33 9.27 20.25
C LEU A 15 6.32 8.19 20.75
N GLU A 16 5.85 6.99 21.10
CA GLU A 16 6.74 5.88 21.52
C GLU A 16 7.42 5.18 20.35
N ALA A 17 6.86 5.20 19.14
CA ALA A 17 7.54 4.70 17.93
C ALA A 17 8.79 5.56 17.61
N GLY A 18 8.76 6.86 17.91
CA GLY A 18 9.93 7.74 17.80
C GLY A 18 10.93 7.61 18.96
N SER A 19 10.52 7.07 20.10
CA SER A 19 11.38 6.84 21.26
C SER A 19 12.04 5.48 21.18
N ILE A 20 13.25 5.43 20.62
CA ILE A 20 14.11 4.23 20.61
C ILE A 20 14.61 3.96 22.04
N LYS A 21 13.72 3.50 22.92
CA LYS A 21 14.13 2.98 24.23
C LYS A 21 14.52 1.52 24.03
N HIS A 22 15.82 1.24 24.05
CA HIS A 22 16.37 -0.10 23.92
C HIS A 22 15.76 -1.05 24.96
N ARG A 23 14.80 -1.89 24.56
CA ARG A 23 14.27 -2.98 25.38
C ARG A 23 15.10 -4.22 25.06
N ARG A 24 15.49 -4.93 26.12
CA ARG A 24 16.44 -6.05 26.08
C ARG A 24 15.91 -7.30 25.35
N ASP A 25 14.62 -7.31 24.98
CA ASP A 25 13.94 -8.42 24.29
C ASP A 25 13.76 -8.15 22.78
N ASP A 26 14.30 -7.05 22.25
CA ASP A 26 14.21 -6.73 20.81
C ASP A 26 15.32 -7.49 20.04
N ASP A 27 15.00 -8.70 19.56
CA ASP A 27 15.87 -9.42 18.64
C ASP A 27 16.15 -8.57 17.38
N LEU A 28 17.35 -8.68 16.81
CA LEU A 28 17.73 -7.94 15.59
C LEU A 28 16.74 -8.17 14.44
N VAL A 29 16.17 -9.38 14.37
CA VAL A 29 15.17 -9.77 13.38
C VAL A 29 13.86 -9.02 13.59
N ASP A 30 13.43 -8.85 14.84
CA ASP A 30 12.22 -8.10 15.17
C ASP A 30 12.43 -6.62 14.82
N ARG A 31 13.58 -6.04 15.21
CA ARG A 31 13.97 -4.66 14.88
C ARG A 31 14.09 -4.41 13.37
N ALA A 32 14.63 -5.37 12.62
CA ALA A 32 14.70 -5.30 11.17
C ALA A 32 13.31 -5.21 10.55
N ASN A 33 12.39 -6.10 10.95
CA ASN A 33 11.07 -6.18 10.36
C ASN A 33 10.15 -5.01 10.72
N HIS A 34 10.03 -4.66 12.00
CA HIS A 34 9.05 -3.63 12.37
C HIS A 34 9.53 -2.20 12.08
N ALA A 35 10.84 -1.93 12.16
CA ALA A 35 11.37 -0.59 11.96
C ALA A 35 11.83 -0.36 10.52
N TYR A 36 12.71 -1.20 9.98
CA TYR A 36 13.28 -0.97 8.64
C TYR A 36 12.26 -1.26 7.54
N THR A 37 11.58 -2.42 7.56
CA THR A 37 10.61 -2.77 6.51
C THR A 37 9.45 -1.79 6.50
N THR A 38 8.87 -1.45 7.66
CA THR A 38 7.81 -0.44 7.76
C THR A 38 8.26 0.93 7.27
N MET A 39 9.46 1.39 7.64
CA MET A 39 9.99 2.69 7.18
C MET A 39 10.18 2.73 5.67
N VAL A 40 10.72 1.65 5.07
CA VAL A 40 10.91 1.55 3.61
C VAL A 40 9.55 1.54 2.90
N LEU A 41 8.59 0.75 3.38
CA LEU A 41 7.24 0.71 2.80
C LEU A 41 6.52 2.06 2.89
N MET A 42 6.66 2.77 4.01
CA MET A 42 6.10 4.12 4.19
C MET A 42 6.74 5.13 3.22
N LEU A 43 8.07 5.09 3.04
CA LEU A 43 8.76 5.91 2.05
C LEU A 43 8.28 5.62 0.63
N CYS A 44 8.20 4.35 0.25
CA CYS A 44 7.68 3.95 -1.06
C CYS A 44 6.23 4.42 -1.27
N THR A 45 5.39 4.30 -0.25
CA THR A 45 4.01 4.79 -0.29
C THR A 45 3.95 6.29 -0.52
N LEU A 46 4.75 7.07 0.19
CA LEU A 46 4.83 8.54 0.00
C LEU A 46 5.29 8.92 -1.41
N VAL A 47 6.28 8.22 -1.96
CA VAL A 47 6.76 8.47 -3.33
C VAL A 47 5.68 8.16 -4.37
N VAL A 48 5.00 7.02 -4.25
CA VAL A 48 3.93 6.61 -5.17
C VAL A 48 2.75 7.57 -5.08
N LEU A 49 2.32 7.94 -3.87
CA LEU A 49 1.26 8.92 -3.66
C LEU A 49 1.65 10.30 -4.21
N GLY A 50 2.89 10.74 -4.01
CA GLY A 50 3.39 11.99 -4.59
C GLY A 50 3.29 12.01 -6.12
N ARG A 51 3.64 10.89 -6.77
CA ARG A 51 3.50 10.73 -8.23
C ARG A 51 2.04 10.74 -8.69
N GLN A 52 1.13 10.20 -7.90
CA GLN A 52 -0.29 10.06 -8.24
C GLN A 52 -1.12 11.32 -7.94
N PHE A 53 -0.78 12.09 -6.90
CA PHE A 53 -1.54 13.29 -6.50
C PHE A 53 -1.02 14.58 -7.12
N VAL A 54 0.30 14.71 -7.32
CA VAL A 54 0.93 15.94 -7.83
C VAL A 54 1.32 15.80 -9.30
N GLY A 55 1.57 14.58 -9.76
CA GLY A 55 1.91 14.29 -11.15
C GLY A 55 0.72 13.81 -11.98
N LYS A 56 0.93 13.72 -13.29
CA LYS A 56 0.02 13.01 -14.21
C LYS A 56 0.31 11.51 -14.11
N PRO A 57 -0.64 10.67 -13.67
CA PRO A 57 -0.41 9.24 -13.46
C PRO A 57 -0.23 8.46 -14.77
N ILE A 58 -0.80 8.98 -15.86
CA ILE A 58 -0.70 8.45 -17.22
C ILE A 58 -0.74 9.62 -18.20
N SER A 59 -0.01 9.49 -19.32
CA SER A 59 -0.14 10.39 -20.47
C SER A 59 -0.60 9.58 -21.67
N CYS A 60 -1.66 10.06 -22.31
CA CYS A 60 -2.24 9.40 -23.48
C CYS A 60 -1.86 10.14 -24.76
N TRP A 61 -1.81 9.40 -25.86
CA TRP A 61 -1.65 9.99 -27.18
C TRP A 61 -3.02 10.50 -27.66
N THR A 62 -3.21 11.82 -27.61
CA THR A 62 -4.44 12.51 -28.06
C THR A 62 -4.25 13.11 -29.45
N PRO A 63 -5.34 13.30 -30.22
CA PRO A 63 -5.26 13.99 -31.50
C PRO A 63 -4.92 15.47 -31.30
N ASN A 64 -4.20 16.04 -32.27
CA ASN A 64 -3.65 17.40 -32.19
C ASN A 64 -4.71 18.53 -32.20
N GLU A 65 -5.97 18.19 -32.49
CA GLU A 65 -7.11 19.12 -32.47
C GLU A 65 -7.65 19.36 -31.06
N PHE A 66 -7.21 18.58 -30.07
CA PHE A 66 -7.67 18.72 -28.68
C PHE A 66 -7.01 19.92 -28.01
N THR A 67 -7.84 20.69 -27.31
CA THR A 67 -7.37 21.73 -26.38
C THR A 67 -6.71 21.10 -25.15
N GLY A 68 -5.86 21.84 -24.44
CA GLY A 68 -5.18 21.31 -23.23
C GLY A 68 -6.15 20.80 -22.14
N ALA A 69 -7.34 21.41 -22.02
CA ALA A 69 -8.38 20.93 -21.09
C ALA A 69 -9.00 19.59 -21.52
N GLN A 70 -9.11 19.35 -22.83
CA GLN A 70 -9.58 18.08 -23.36
C GLN A 70 -8.52 16.98 -23.23
N GLU A 71 -7.24 17.33 -23.34
CA GLU A 71 -6.13 16.42 -23.08
C GLU A 71 -6.14 15.97 -21.60
N GLU A 72 -6.24 16.91 -20.66
CA GLU A 72 -6.32 16.58 -19.22
C GLU A 72 -7.56 15.73 -18.90
N TYR A 73 -8.71 16.03 -19.52
CA TYR A 73 -9.90 15.20 -19.39
C TYR A 73 -9.68 13.78 -19.94
N ALA A 74 -9.08 13.65 -21.12
CA ALA A 74 -8.79 12.36 -21.73
C ALA A 74 -7.80 11.52 -20.91
N GLU A 75 -6.77 12.15 -20.34
CA GLU A 75 -5.83 11.51 -19.41
C GLU A 75 -6.55 11.01 -18.15
N SER A 76 -7.42 11.83 -17.55
CA SER A 76 -8.20 11.44 -16.37
C SER A 76 -9.15 10.27 -16.65
N LEU A 77 -9.79 10.28 -17.83
CA LEU A 77 -10.68 9.21 -18.25
C LEU A 77 -9.91 7.92 -18.49
N CYS A 78 -8.75 7.99 -19.14
CA CYS A 78 -7.87 6.85 -19.39
C CYS A 78 -7.31 6.26 -18.09
N TRP A 79 -7.10 7.07 -17.05
CA TRP A 79 -6.66 6.60 -15.74
C TRP A 79 -7.76 5.86 -14.96
N VAL A 80 -8.99 6.38 -14.98
CA VAL A 80 -10.11 5.79 -14.22
C VAL A 80 -10.68 4.56 -14.92
N THR A 81 -10.70 4.58 -16.27
CA THR A 81 -11.15 3.43 -17.07
C THR A 81 -10.07 2.37 -17.20
N THR A 82 -10.47 1.11 -17.35
CA THR A 82 -9.49 0.03 -17.49
C THR A 82 -8.75 0.13 -18.83
N THR A 83 -7.43 0.00 -18.76
CA THR A 83 -6.58 -0.09 -19.94
C THR A 83 -6.25 -1.55 -20.25
N TYR A 84 -5.97 -1.86 -21.51
CA TYR A 84 -5.54 -3.20 -21.94
C TYR A 84 -4.31 -3.08 -22.83
N PHE A 85 -3.46 -4.10 -22.80
CA PHE A 85 -2.25 -4.13 -23.61
C PHE A 85 -2.55 -4.72 -24.99
N VAL A 86 -2.11 -4.03 -26.05
CA VAL A 86 -2.15 -4.53 -27.43
C VAL A 86 -0.71 -4.73 -27.91
N PRO A 87 -0.34 -5.94 -28.37
CA PRO A 87 1.00 -6.20 -28.88
C PRO A 87 1.22 -5.41 -30.19
N PRO A 88 2.43 -4.83 -30.39
CA PRO A 88 2.72 -3.97 -31.56
C PRO A 88 2.73 -4.73 -32.90
N THR A 89 2.63 -6.06 -32.87
CA THR A 89 2.50 -6.92 -34.07
C THR A 89 1.10 -6.92 -34.66
N GLU A 90 0.08 -6.57 -33.88
CA GLU A 90 -1.30 -6.47 -34.36
C GLU A 90 -1.63 -5.03 -34.78
N THR A 91 -2.06 -4.85 -36.03
CA THR A 91 -2.39 -3.53 -36.62
C THR A 91 -3.82 -3.09 -36.32
N THR A 92 -4.66 -3.98 -35.79
CA THR A 92 -6.07 -3.71 -35.52
C THR A 92 -6.39 -3.96 -34.05
N VAL A 93 -7.04 -2.99 -33.41
CA VAL A 93 -7.54 -3.16 -32.04
C VAL A 93 -8.60 -4.29 -32.04
N PRO A 94 -8.47 -5.33 -31.20
CA PRO A 94 -9.40 -6.46 -31.19
C PRO A 94 -10.82 -5.96 -30.95
N THR A 95 -11.78 -6.36 -31.78
CA THR A 95 -13.19 -5.90 -31.67
C THR A 95 -13.96 -6.63 -30.58
N GLU A 96 -13.49 -7.81 -30.19
CA GLU A 96 -14.13 -8.66 -29.20
C GLU A 96 -13.87 -8.16 -27.77
N TYR A 97 -14.95 -7.91 -27.03
CA TYR A 97 -14.90 -7.38 -25.68
C TYR A 97 -14.21 -8.33 -24.69
N GLU A 98 -14.46 -9.64 -24.81
CA GLU A 98 -13.86 -10.63 -23.91
C GLU A 98 -12.33 -10.64 -23.99
N GLN A 99 -11.76 -10.48 -25.19
CA GLN A 99 -10.31 -10.49 -25.38
C GLN A 99 -9.65 -9.26 -24.72
N ARG A 100 -10.34 -8.11 -24.75
CA ARG A 100 -9.88 -6.88 -24.07
C ARG A 100 -9.93 -7.04 -22.56
N GLU A 101 -11.00 -7.63 -22.03
CA GLU A 101 -11.19 -7.80 -20.59
C GLU A 101 -10.14 -8.75 -19.98
N ARG A 102 -9.78 -9.83 -20.69
CA ARG A 102 -8.73 -10.76 -20.24
C ARG A 102 -7.34 -10.12 -20.08
N THR A 103 -7.07 -9.05 -20.82
CA THR A 103 -5.77 -8.35 -20.81
C THR A 103 -5.88 -7.01 -20.10
N ALA A 104 -6.98 -6.78 -19.37
CA ALA A 104 -7.25 -5.51 -18.74
C ALA A 104 -6.45 -5.35 -17.44
N ILE A 105 -5.96 -4.13 -17.20
CA ILE A 105 -5.02 -3.82 -16.16
C ILE A 105 -5.68 -2.92 -15.10
N TYR A 106 -5.92 -3.47 -13.91
CA TYR A 106 -6.56 -2.75 -12.79
C TYR A 106 -5.62 -2.43 -11.62
N TYR A 107 -4.46 -3.10 -11.54
CA TYR A 107 -3.67 -3.12 -10.30
C TYR A 107 -3.05 -1.76 -9.93
N TYR A 108 -2.73 -0.89 -10.90
CA TYR A 108 -2.06 0.40 -10.65
C TYR A 108 -2.81 1.33 -9.69
N GLN A 109 -4.14 1.28 -9.69
CA GLN A 109 -4.99 2.07 -8.81
C GLN A 109 -4.90 1.60 -7.34
N TRP A 110 -4.66 0.30 -7.11
CA TRP A 110 -4.67 -0.32 -5.79
C TRP A 110 -3.31 -0.34 -5.09
N ILE A 111 -2.20 -0.23 -5.82
CA ILE A 111 -0.82 -0.21 -5.30
C ILE A 111 -0.66 0.67 -4.04
N PRO A 112 -1.05 1.96 -4.02
CA PRO A 112 -0.84 2.80 -2.84
C PRO A 112 -1.58 2.30 -1.59
N PHE A 113 -2.79 1.77 -1.76
CA PHE A 113 -3.60 1.22 -0.66
C PHE A 113 -2.99 -0.08 -0.14
N VAL A 114 -2.53 -0.94 -1.04
CA VAL A 114 -1.87 -2.21 -0.70
C VAL A 114 -0.56 -1.96 0.06
N LEU A 115 0.25 -0.98 -0.36
CA LEU A 115 1.49 -0.61 0.33
C LEU A 115 1.24 -0.03 1.74
N MET A 116 0.22 0.82 1.88
CA MET A 116 -0.17 1.36 3.18
C MET A 116 -0.68 0.27 4.12
N LEU A 117 -1.49 -0.66 3.61
CA LEU A 117 -1.95 -1.82 4.36
C LEU A 117 -0.79 -2.72 4.77
N GLN A 118 0.14 -2.97 3.85
CA GLN A 118 1.35 -3.76 4.12
C GLN A 118 2.17 -3.12 5.24
N ALA A 119 2.42 -1.82 5.20
CA ALA A 119 3.12 -1.09 6.26
C ALA A 119 2.39 -1.21 7.62
N ALA A 120 1.07 -1.09 7.64
CA ALA A 120 0.27 -1.24 8.85
C ALA A 120 0.34 -2.66 9.43
N LEU A 121 0.31 -3.69 8.57
CA LEU A 121 0.46 -5.08 8.98
C LEU A 121 1.84 -5.33 9.61
N PHE A 122 2.92 -4.84 9.02
CA PHE A 122 4.26 -4.96 9.61
C PHE A 122 4.41 -4.21 10.95
N ALA A 123 3.64 -3.14 11.18
CA ALA A 123 3.58 -2.45 12.47
C ALA A 123 2.69 -3.14 13.51
N THR A 124 1.78 -4.01 13.08
CA THR A 124 0.77 -4.66 13.93
C THR A 124 1.37 -5.49 15.07
N PRO A 125 2.39 -6.36 14.90
CA PRO A 125 2.94 -7.14 16.01
C PRO A 125 3.47 -6.25 17.14
N CYS A 126 4.13 -5.13 16.82
CA CYS A 126 4.61 -4.19 17.83
C CYS A 126 3.48 -3.44 18.52
N ILE A 127 2.45 -3.02 17.78
CA ILE A 127 1.27 -2.35 18.34
C ILE A 127 0.53 -3.30 19.29
N VAL A 128 0.27 -4.53 18.84
CA VAL A 128 -0.37 -5.59 19.63
C VAL A 128 0.44 -5.87 20.89
N TRP A 129 1.76 -6.07 20.76
CA TRP A 129 2.64 -6.28 21.90
C TRP A 129 2.58 -5.13 22.92
N ARG A 130 2.62 -3.88 22.47
CA ARG A 130 2.54 -2.70 23.34
C ARG A 130 1.18 -2.57 24.03
N LEU A 131 0.08 -2.80 23.30
CA LEU A 131 -1.28 -2.77 23.85
C LEU A 131 -1.49 -3.88 24.89
N PHE A 132 -1.03 -5.10 24.62
CA PHE A 132 -1.15 -6.22 25.54
C PHE A 132 -0.25 -6.07 26.79
N ASN A 133 0.97 -5.54 26.64
CA ASN A 133 1.85 -5.25 27.79
C ASN A 133 1.32 -4.11 28.67
N TRP A 134 0.61 -3.12 28.10
CA TRP A 134 -0.07 -2.10 28.89
C TRP A 134 -1.10 -2.73 29.84
N GLN A 135 -1.80 -3.78 29.40
CA GLN A 135 -2.85 -4.43 30.18
C GLN A 135 -2.37 -5.62 31.02
N SER A 136 -1.24 -6.25 30.69
CA SER A 136 -0.88 -7.56 31.25
C SER A 136 0.56 -7.61 31.78
N ARG A 137 0.76 -7.97 33.05
CA ARG A 137 2.07 -8.35 33.62
C ARG A 137 2.44 -9.80 33.26
N ILE A 138 2.25 -10.23 32.02
CA ILE A 138 2.44 -11.63 31.62
C ILE A 138 3.46 -11.70 30.48
N HIS A 139 4.47 -12.56 30.64
CA HIS A 139 5.47 -12.86 29.61
C HIS A 139 4.82 -13.66 28.49
N VAL A 140 4.74 -13.10 27.29
CA VAL A 140 4.23 -13.79 26.10
C VAL A 140 5.38 -14.04 25.13
N SER A 141 5.53 -15.28 24.68
CA SER A 141 6.57 -15.70 23.75
C SER A 141 6.07 -15.63 22.30
N ARG A 142 6.86 -14.94 21.47
CA ARG A 142 7.01 -15.00 20.00
C ARG A 142 5.72 -15.03 19.15
N ILE A 143 5.47 -13.90 18.48
CA ILE A 143 4.47 -13.79 17.40
C ILE A 143 5.11 -14.34 16.11
N ASP A 144 4.61 -15.47 15.61
CA ASP A 144 5.13 -16.08 14.37
C ASP A 144 4.57 -15.35 13.13
N TRP A 145 5.44 -14.57 12.49
CA TRP A 145 5.18 -13.66 11.37
C TRP A 145 4.85 -14.35 10.04
N GLU A 146 5.15 -15.64 9.91
CA GLU A 146 4.97 -16.41 8.67
C GLU A 146 3.49 -16.52 8.25
N ILE A 147 2.58 -16.63 9.22
CA ILE A 147 1.14 -16.78 8.96
C ILE A 147 0.58 -15.51 8.30
N MET A 148 1.02 -14.33 8.73
CA MET A 148 0.51 -13.06 8.23
C MET A 148 1.03 -12.73 6.82
N ILE A 149 2.30 -13.07 6.54
CA ILE A 149 2.87 -12.93 5.18
C ILE A 149 2.22 -13.93 4.23
N LEU A 150 2.00 -15.18 4.64
CA LEU A 150 1.29 -16.18 3.84
C LEU A 150 -0.15 -15.77 3.55
N TYR A 151 -0.86 -15.19 4.54
CA TYR A 151 -2.23 -14.71 4.34
C TYR A 151 -2.28 -13.55 3.32
N PHE A 152 -1.33 -12.63 3.37
CA PHE A 152 -1.23 -11.53 2.41
C PHE A 152 -0.82 -12.02 1.01
N MET A 153 0.15 -12.92 0.90
CA MET A 153 0.52 -13.55 -0.38
C MET A 153 -0.66 -14.32 -1.00
N LEU A 154 -1.48 -14.98 -0.18
CA LEU A 154 -2.71 -15.63 -0.63
C LEU A 154 -3.77 -14.62 -1.07
N LEU A 155 -3.89 -13.47 -0.39
CA LEU A 155 -4.84 -12.41 -0.76
C LEU A 155 -4.45 -11.69 -2.06
N THR A 156 -3.16 -11.58 -2.37
CA THR A 156 -2.64 -10.97 -3.61
C THR A 156 -2.54 -11.94 -4.79
N ARG A 157 -2.82 -13.23 -4.58
CA ARG A 157 -2.83 -14.28 -5.63
C ARG A 157 -4.22 -14.65 -6.13
N GLY A 158 -5.26 -14.00 -5.60
CA GLY A 158 -6.66 -14.14 -6.03
C GLY A 158 -7.04 -13.16 -7.13
#